data_AF-A0A3E0PES6-F1
#
_entry.id   AF-A0A3E0PES6-F1
#
_cell.length_a   1.000
_cell.length_b   1.000
_cell.length_c   1.000
_cell.angle_alpha   90.00
_cell.angle_beta   90.00
_cell.angle_gamma   90.00
#
_symmetry.space_group_name_H-M   'P 1'
#
loop_
_entity.id
_entity.type
_entity.pdbx_description
1 polymer ?
#
loop_
_entity_poly.entity_id
_entity_poly.type
_entity_poly.pdbx_seq_one_letter_code
_entity_poly.pdbx_strand_id
1 'polypeptide(L)'
;MSNDLNDFYRSVEERTSKLESLHDKRLNCKKGCSSCCVDGISVFEIEAKNIRERNPGLLSSGEPFEKGACAFLGKQGECRIYNDRPYVCRTQGLPLRWLEVYGGKNVEYRDICPLNEEGEPIESLESDGCLAIGEFEGRLATLQERQEGNLRRVLLRDMFSKS
;
A
#
# COMPACT_ATOMS: atom_id res chain seq x y z
N MET A 1 15.29 11.18 -3.54
CA MET A 1 14.68 9.94 -4.05
C MET A 1 15.73 9.03 -4.69
N SER A 2 16.07 7.92 -4.02
CA SER A 2 17.01 6.93 -4.55
C SER A 2 16.43 6.28 -5.81
N ASN A 3 17.26 6.07 -6.84
CA ASN A 3 16.87 5.39 -8.07
C ASN A 3 16.23 4.02 -7.79
N ASP A 4 16.71 3.34 -6.75
CA ASP A 4 16.24 2.01 -6.36
C ASP A 4 14.79 1.97 -5.86
N LEU A 5 14.33 3.00 -5.13
CA LEU A 5 12.94 3.04 -4.64
C LEU A 5 11.98 3.29 -5.80
N ASN A 6 12.40 4.11 -6.77
CA ASN A 6 11.63 4.30 -8.00
C ASN A 6 11.56 3.02 -8.81
N ASP A 7 12.66 2.28 -8.93
CA ASP A 7 12.71 0.97 -9.59
C ASP A 7 11.78 -0.04 -8.91
N PHE A 8 11.79 -0.04 -7.58
CA PHE A 8 10.84 -0.82 -6.79
C PHE A 8 9.39 -0.44 -7.11
N TYR A 9 9.03 0.85 -7.06
CA TYR A 9 7.67 1.29 -7.37
C TYR A 9 7.26 0.97 -8.81
N ARG A 10 8.15 1.11 -9.79
CA ARG A 10 7.87 0.70 -11.18
C ARG A 10 7.53 -0.78 -11.27
N SER A 11 8.27 -1.64 -10.58
CA SER A 11 7.98 -3.07 -10.57
C SER A 11 6.63 -3.42 -9.89
N VAL A 12 6.24 -2.66 -8.86
CA VAL A 12 4.92 -2.78 -8.23
C VAL A 12 3.86 -2.38 -9.26
N GLU A 13 4.01 -1.19 -9.85
CA GLU A 13 3.07 -0.65 -10.84
C GLU A 13 2.91 -1.57 -12.06
N GLU A 14 3.98 -2.14 -12.59
CA GLU A 14 3.92 -3.11 -13.68
C GLU A 14 3.10 -4.35 -13.33
N ARG A 15 3.23 -4.84 -12.09
CA ARG A 15 2.47 -5.99 -11.61
C ARG A 15 1.01 -5.62 -11.32
N THR A 16 0.77 -4.50 -10.65
CA THR A 16 -0.59 -4.06 -10.33
C THR A 16 -1.36 -3.72 -11.59
N SER A 17 -0.76 -3.04 -12.58
CA SER A 17 -1.43 -2.69 -13.85
C SER A 17 -1.96 -3.91 -14.61
N LYS A 18 -1.21 -5.02 -14.59
CA LYS A 18 -1.66 -6.30 -15.18
C LYS A 18 -2.87 -6.87 -14.44
N LEU A 19 -2.85 -6.83 -13.11
CA LEU A 19 -3.98 -7.28 -12.29
C LEU A 19 -5.17 -6.35 -12.40
N GLU A 20 -4.95 -5.04 -12.50
CA GLU A 20 -5.99 -4.04 -12.72
C GLU A 20 -6.72 -4.29 -14.04
N SER A 21 -5.96 -4.60 -15.09
CA SER A 21 -6.53 -4.97 -16.40
C SER A 21 -7.28 -6.31 -16.34
N LEU A 22 -6.78 -7.28 -15.58
CA LEU A 22 -7.42 -8.59 -15.43
C LEU A 22 -8.74 -8.51 -14.64
N HIS A 23 -8.82 -7.61 -13.67
CA HIS A 23 -9.96 -7.47 -12.75
C HIS A 23 -10.78 -6.20 -13.02
N ASP A 24 -10.65 -5.59 -14.20
CA ASP A 24 -11.23 -4.30 -14.56
C ASP A 24 -12.74 -4.18 -14.28
N LYS A 25 -13.48 -5.27 -14.46
CA LYS A 25 -14.94 -5.34 -14.25
C LYS A 25 -15.36 -5.21 -12.79
N ARG A 26 -14.49 -5.49 -11.82
CA ARG A 26 -14.83 -5.50 -10.38
C ARG A 26 -14.05 -4.51 -9.54
N LEU A 27 -12.96 -3.91 -10.06
CA LEU A 27 -12.15 -2.99 -9.29
C LEU A 27 -12.77 -1.59 -9.22
N ASN A 28 -13.08 -1.16 -8.01
CA ASN A 28 -13.59 0.17 -7.70
C ASN A 28 -12.50 1.15 -7.20
N CYS A 29 -11.25 0.67 -7.04
CA CYS A 29 -10.16 1.46 -6.49
C CYS A 29 -9.75 2.58 -7.45
N LYS A 30 -9.88 3.83 -7.00
CA LYS A 30 -9.47 5.04 -7.71
C LYS A 30 -9.32 6.19 -6.72
N LYS A 31 -8.80 7.34 -7.16
CA LYS A 31 -8.76 8.55 -6.33
C LYS A 31 -10.19 8.90 -5.87
N GLY A 32 -10.36 9.02 -4.55
CA GLY A 32 -11.66 9.24 -3.92
C GLY A 32 -12.33 7.97 -3.37
N CYS A 33 -11.82 6.77 -3.69
CA CYS A 33 -12.13 5.57 -2.92
C CYS A 33 -11.29 5.57 -1.63
N SER A 34 -11.96 5.51 -0.47
CA SER A 34 -11.31 5.66 0.85
C SER A 34 -11.61 4.52 1.82
N SER A 35 -12.22 3.42 1.37
CA SER A 35 -12.61 2.31 2.25
C SER A 35 -11.42 1.65 2.96
N CYS A 36 -10.27 1.54 2.28
CA CYS A 36 -9.02 1.03 2.88
C CYS A 36 -8.18 2.13 3.56
N CYS A 37 -8.61 3.40 3.51
CA CYS A 37 -7.86 4.52 4.08
C CYS A 37 -8.14 4.67 5.57
N VAL A 38 -7.70 3.67 6.34
CA VAL A 38 -7.85 3.61 7.80
C VAL A 38 -6.64 4.21 8.51
N ASP A 39 -6.80 4.47 9.81
CA ASP A 39 -5.69 4.88 10.67
C ASP A 39 -4.73 3.73 10.98
N GLY A 40 -3.61 4.02 11.64
CA GLY A 40 -2.67 3.00 12.11
C GLY A 40 -1.81 2.34 11.02
N ILE A 41 -2.00 2.72 9.75
CA ILE A 41 -1.13 2.28 8.66
C ILE A 41 0.29 2.79 8.93
N SER A 42 1.24 1.87 8.93
CA SER A 42 2.67 2.15 8.98
C SER A 42 3.35 1.68 7.72
N VAL A 43 4.39 2.41 7.32
CA VAL A 43 5.20 2.16 6.13
C VAL A 43 6.66 2.06 6.51
N PHE A 44 7.46 1.49 5.62
CA PHE A 44 8.92 1.53 5.77
C PHE A 44 9.41 2.98 5.82
N GLU A 45 10.39 3.27 6.68
CA GLU A 45 11.03 4.57 6.80
C GLU A 45 11.54 5.12 5.45
N ILE A 46 12.04 4.26 4.55
CA ILE A 46 12.45 4.69 3.21
C ILE A 46 11.28 5.31 2.42
N GLU A 47 10.08 4.75 2.53
CA GLU A 47 8.87 5.31 1.91
C GLU A 47 8.39 6.57 2.63
N ALA A 48 8.49 6.61 3.97
CA ALA A 48 8.15 7.79 4.74
C ALA A 48 9.05 8.99 4.38
N LYS A 49 10.35 8.77 4.19
CA LYS A 49 11.28 9.79 3.68
C LYS A 49 10.87 10.27 2.29
N ASN A 50 10.54 9.36 1.38
CA ASN A 50 10.05 9.70 0.06
C ASN A 50 8.79 10.59 0.11
N ILE A 51 7.80 10.23 0.94
CA ILE A 51 6.59 11.06 1.13
C ILE A 51 6.95 12.44 1.69
N ARG A 52 7.88 12.53 2.65
CA ARG A 52 8.36 13.82 3.20
C ARG A 52 9.01 14.70 2.13
N GLU A 53 9.87 14.13 1.30
CA GLU A 53 10.56 14.84 0.22
C GLU A 53 9.55 15.41 -0.81
N ARG A 54 8.51 14.65 -1.15
CA ARG A 54 7.53 15.05 -2.18
C ARG A 54 6.41 15.94 -1.65
N ASN A 55 6.10 15.88 -0.35
CA ASN A 55 4.97 16.58 0.26
C ASN A 55 5.35 17.45 1.49
N PRO A 56 6.44 18.24 1.45
CA PRO A 56 6.92 18.95 2.64
C PRO A 56 5.91 19.97 3.17
N GLY A 57 5.22 20.69 2.29
CA GLY A 57 4.20 21.68 2.68
C GLY A 57 3.01 21.04 3.40
N LEU A 58 2.56 19.88 2.92
CA LEU A 58 1.45 19.13 3.52
C LEU A 58 1.78 18.68 4.94
N LEU A 59 2.99 18.17 5.17
CA LEU A 59 3.39 17.62 6.47
C LEU A 59 3.74 18.69 7.50
N SER A 60 4.32 19.80 7.07
CA SER A 60 4.76 20.89 7.95
C SER A 60 3.62 21.82 8.37
N SER A 61 2.68 22.09 7.47
CA SER A 61 1.61 23.07 7.69
C SER A 61 0.20 22.47 7.74
N GLY A 62 0.02 21.29 7.15
CA GLY A 62 -1.26 20.61 7.11
C GLY A 62 -1.59 19.92 8.43
N GLU A 63 -2.89 19.76 8.66
CA GLU A 63 -3.39 18.92 9.74
C GLU A 63 -3.60 17.48 9.23
N PRO A 64 -3.33 16.46 10.06
CA PRO A 64 -3.76 15.11 9.75
C PRO A 64 -5.29 15.06 9.74
N PHE A 65 -5.86 14.17 8.92
CA PHE A 65 -7.29 13.89 8.96
C PHE A 65 -7.70 13.29 10.32
N GLU A 66 -9.00 13.29 10.61
CA GLU A 66 -9.58 12.80 11.87
C GLU A 66 -9.08 11.40 12.23
N LYS A 67 -8.93 11.15 13.54
CA LYS A 67 -8.53 9.82 14.06
C LYS A 67 -9.55 8.77 13.65
N GLY A 68 -9.07 7.57 13.34
CA GLY A 68 -9.89 6.47 12.82
C GLY A 68 -9.88 6.36 11.29
N ALA A 69 -9.42 7.39 10.57
CA ALA A 69 -9.12 7.30 9.15
C ALA A 69 -7.66 7.67 8.86
N CYS A 70 -7.20 7.43 7.63
CA CYS A 70 -5.83 7.73 7.23
C CYS A 70 -5.55 9.23 7.34
N ALA A 71 -4.47 9.60 8.01
CA ALA A 71 -4.07 10.99 8.21
C ALA A 71 -3.92 11.80 6.92
N PHE A 72 -3.64 11.15 5.78
CA PHE A 72 -3.49 11.80 4.48
C PHE A 72 -4.80 12.05 3.71
N LEU A 73 -5.95 11.65 4.23
CA LEU A 73 -7.24 11.97 3.59
C LEU A 73 -7.51 13.48 3.59
N GLY A 74 -8.17 13.93 2.53
CA GLY A 74 -8.81 15.24 2.44
C GLY A 74 -10.27 15.18 2.84
N LYS A 75 -10.91 16.35 2.93
CA LYS A 75 -12.30 16.48 3.41
C LYS A 75 -13.33 15.80 2.49
N GLN A 76 -12.96 15.49 1.25
CA GLN A 76 -13.84 14.85 0.27
C GLN A 76 -13.50 13.36 0.12
N GLY A 77 -12.68 12.79 1.02
CA GLY A 77 -12.25 11.40 0.97
C GLY A 77 -11.12 11.12 -0.03
N GLU A 78 -10.56 12.16 -0.65
CA GLU A 78 -9.44 12.04 -1.58
C GLU A 78 -8.11 11.89 -0.83
N CYS A 79 -7.24 10.99 -1.30
CA CYS A 79 -5.88 10.91 -0.77
C CYS A 79 -5.05 12.12 -1.24
N ARG A 80 -4.54 12.92 -0.30
CA ARG A 80 -3.71 14.11 -0.59
C ARG A 80 -2.34 13.77 -1.18
N ILE A 81 -1.90 12.51 -1.04
CA ILE A 81 -0.64 11.98 -1.59
C ILE A 81 -0.89 10.87 -2.63
N TYR A 82 -2.00 10.92 -3.37
CA TYR A 82 -2.43 9.81 -4.24
C TYR A 82 -1.34 9.31 -5.22
N ASN A 83 -0.54 10.23 -5.79
CA ASN A 83 0.54 9.91 -6.71
C ASN A 83 1.83 9.43 -6.02
N ASP A 84 1.95 9.71 -4.72
CA ASP A 84 3.10 9.38 -3.86
C ASP A 84 2.78 8.25 -2.88
N ARG A 85 1.68 7.51 -3.14
CA ARG A 85 1.22 6.44 -2.27
C ARG A 85 2.34 5.42 -2.03
N PRO A 86 2.51 4.95 -0.78
CA PRO A 86 3.44 3.88 -0.46
C PRO A 86 2.96 2.55 -1.06
N TYR A 87 3.84 1.55 -1.07
CA TYR A 87 3.61 0.19 -1.55
C TYR A 87 2.27 -0.37 -1.09
N VAL A 88 2.03 -0.38 0.23
CA VAL A 88 0.80 -0.93 0.81
C VAL A 88 -0.44 -0.28 0.18
N CYS A 89 -0.43 1.04 -0.04
CA CYS A 89 -1.57 1.75 -0.60
C CYS A 89 -1.71 1.58 -2.13
N ARG A 90 -0.67 1.14 -2.84
CA ARG A 90 -0.71 0.83 -4.29
C ARG A 90 -1.29 -0.56 -4.56
N THR A 91 -1.19 -1.44 -3.58
CA THR A 91 -1.65 -2.83 -3.71
C THR A 91 -3.05 -3.04 -3.13
N GLN A 92 -3.48 -2.19 -2.19
CA GLN A 92 -4.83 -2.26 -1.64
C GLN A 92 -5.92 -2.18 -2.73
N GLY A 93 -6.93 -3.05 -2.59
CA GLY A 93 -8.04 -3.17 -3.53
C GLY A 93 -7.92 -4.35 -4.49
N LEU A 94 -6.70 -4.78 -4.80
CA LEU A 94 -6.46 -5.96 -5.65
C LEU A 94 -6.76 -7.25 -4.89
N PRO A 95 -6.98 -8.38 -5.59
CA PRO A 95 -6.90 -9.69 -4.98
C PRO A 95 -5.47 -9.93 -4.50
N LEU A 96 -5.29 -10.10 -3.20
CA LEU A 96 -4.02 -10.32 -2.54
C LEU A 96 -3.87 -11.80 -2.19
N ARG A 97 -2.64 -12.29 -2.16
CA ARG A 97 -2.30 -13.61 -1.61
C ARG A 97 -0.99 -13.58 -0.83
N TRP A 98 -0.90 -14.39 0.21
CA TRP A 98 0.32 -14.60 1.00
C TRP A 98 0.35 -15.98 1.63
N LEU A 99 1.54 -16.41 2.05
CA LEU A 99 1.74 -17.68 2.74
C LEU A 99 2.03 -17.41 4.21
N GLU A 100 1.36 -18.12 5.11
CA GLU A 100 1.71 -18.17 6.53
C GLU A 100 1.98 -19.61 6.97
N VAL A 101 2.81 -19.78 8.00
CA VAL A 101 3.08 -21.09 8.58
C VAL A 101 2.10 -21.36 9.70
N TYR A 102 1.21 -22.33 9.50
CA TYR A 102 0.30 -22.81 10.53
C TYR A 102 0.55 -24.30 10.80
N GLY A 103 0.92 -24.65 12.05
CA GLY A 103 1.22 -26.04 12.42
C GLY A 103 2.36 -26.66 11.61
N GLY A 104 3.35 -25.87 11.20
CA GLY A 104 4.50 -26.34 10.41
C GLY A 104 4.21 -26.54 8.91
N LYS A 105 3.04 -26.14 8.42
CA LYS A 105 2.67 -26.18 7.00
C LYS A 105 2.45 -24.77 6.46
N ASN A 106 2.86 -24.53 5.22
CA ASN A 106 2.52 -23.31 4.51
C ASN A 106 1.04 -23.35 4.12
N VAL A 107 0.28 -22.34 4.54
CA VAL A 107 -1.12 -22.12 4.20
C VAL A 107 -1.20 -20.83 3.39
N GLU A 108 -1.84 -20.88 2.23
CA GLU A 108 -2.12 -19.68 1.44
C GLU A 108 -3.38 -19.00 1.94
N TYR A 109 -3.27 -17.70 2.19
CA TYR A 109 -4.37 -16.80 2.49
C TYR A 109 -4.58 -15.87 1.30
N ARG A 110 -5.84 -15.49 1.09
CA ARG A 110 -6.25 -14.55 0.07
C ARG A 110 -7.22 -13.55 0.66
N ASP A 111 -7.18 -12.34 0.14
CA ASP A 111 -8.09 -11.28 0.54
C ASP A 111 -8.33 -10.33 -0.64
N ILE A 112 -9.45 -9.62 -0.60
CA ILE A 112 -9.78 -8.57 -1.57
C ILE A 112 -10.59 -7.50 -0.84
N CYS A 113 -10.55 -6.26 -1.34
CA CYS A 113 -11.41 -5.23 -0.80
C CYS A 113 -12.89 -5.66 -0.89
N PRO A 114 -13.70 -5.49 0.18
CA PRO A 114 -15.13 -5.83 0.17
C PRO A 114 -15.92 -5.14 -0.96
N LEU A 115 -15.46 -3.98 -1.42
CA LEU A 115 -16.08 -3.28 -2.55
C LEU A 115 -15.82 -3.95 -3.91
N ASN A 116 -14.90 -4.91 -3.97
CA ASN A 116 -14.49 -5.60 -5.19
C ASN A 116 -14.79 -7.11 -5.13
N GLU A 117 -15.54 -7.58 -4.13
CA GLU A 117 -15.89 -9.00 -3.95
C GLU A 117 -16.82 -9.55 -5.03
N GLU A 118 -17.64 -8.70 -5.65
CA GLU A 118 -18.56 -9.12 -6.69
C GLU A 118 -17.80 -9.68 -7.91
N GLY A 119 -18.13 -10.92 -8.30
CA GLY A 119 -17.53 -11.61 -9.44
C GLY A 119 -17.07 -13.02 -9.10
N GLU A 120 -16.02 -13.48 -9.78
CA GLU A 120 -15.39 -14.76 -9.49
C GLU A 120 -14.79 -14.77 -8.07
N PRO A 121 -15.08 -15.80 -7.24
CA PRO A 121 -14.48 -15.97 -5.92
C PRO A 121 -12.94 -15.95 -5.98
N ILE A 122 -12.30 -15.23 -5.07
CA ILE A 122 -10.83 -15.09 -5.11
C ILE A 122 -10.09 -16.39 -4.82
N GLU A 123 -10.77 -17.36 -4.21
CA GLU A 123 -10.28 -18.71 -3.94
C GLU A 123 -10.19 -19.56 -5.20
N SER A 124 -10.99 -19.28 -6.24
CA SER A 124 -10.93 -20.02 -7.51
C SER A 124 -9.92 -19.45 -8.50
N LEU A 125 -9.40 -18.25 -8.25
CA LEU A 125 -8.42 -17.62 -9.12
C LEU A 125 -7.12 -18.41 -9.18
N GLU A 126 -6.49 -18.41 -10.35
CA GLU A 126 -5.10 -18.85 -10.46
C GLU A 126 -4.18 -17.94 -9.64
N SER A 127 -3.02 -18.48 -9.21
CA SER A 127 -2.09 -17.76 -8.33
C SER A 127 -1.56 -16.45 -8.93
N ASP A 128 -1.49 -16.36 -10.26
CA ASP A 128 -1.10 -15.18 -11.02
C ASP A 128 -2.24 -14.16 -11.20
N GLY A 129 -3.47 -14.56 -10.89
CA GLY A 129 -4.63 -13.68 -10.73
C GLY A 129 -4.63 -12.89 -9.41
N CYS A 130 -3.74 -13.23 -8.47
CA CYS A 130 -3.60 -12.54 -7.19
C CYS A 130 -2.19 -11.93 -7.02
N LEU A 131 -2.10 -10.83 -6.28
CA LEU A 131 -0.82 -10.20 -5.93
C LEU A 131 -0.17 -10.90 -4.74
N ALA A 132 1.02 -11.47 -4.94
CA ALA A 132 1.82 -12.04 -3.86
C ALA A 132 2.47 -10.94 -3.02
N ILE A 133 1.85 -10.53 -1.91
CA ILE A 133 2.30 -9.37 -1.12
C ILE A 133 3.65 -9.58 -0.43
N GLY A 134 3.96 -10.82 -0.03
CA GLY A 134 5.20 -11.13 0.70
C GLY A 134 6.46 -10.91 -0.12
N GLU A 135 6.39 -11.06 -1.45
CA GLU A 135 7.54 -10.83 -2.34
C GLU A 135 7.95 -9.35 -2.35
N PHE A 136 6.98 -8.45 -2.56
CA PHE A 136 7.26 -7.02 -2.60
C PHE A 136 7.60 -6.47 -1.22
N GLU A 137 6.94 -6.93 -0.15
CA GLU A 137 7.27 -6.55 1.22
C GLU A 137 8.72 -6.91 1.56
N GLY A 138 9.16 -8.14 1.22
CA GLY A 138 10.54 -8.60 1.46
C GLY A 138 11.58 -7.82 0.63
N ARG A 139 11.25 -7.49 -0.61
CA ARG A 139 12.10 -6.65 -1.48
C ARG A 139 12.24 -5.23 -0.93
N LEU A 140 11.16 -4.63 -0.44
CA LEU A 140 11.18 -3.30 0.16
C LEU A 140 11.92 -3.28 1.49
N ALA A 141 11.75 -4.32 2.32
CA ALA A 141 12.51 -4.49 3.56
C ALA A 141 14.02 -4.58 3.28
N THR A 142 14.42 -5.40 2.30
CA THR A 142 15.82 -5.53 1.88
C THR A 142 16.38 -4.21 1.35
N LEU A 143 15.57 -3.48 0.57
CA LEU A 143 15.94 -2.16 0.07
C LEU A 143 16.19 -1.17 1.21
N GLN A 144 15.29 -1.14 2.19
CA GLN A 144 15.46 -0.28 3.36
C GLN A 144 16.70 -0.67 4.15
N GLU A 145 16.88 -1.94 4.50
CA GLU A 145 18.03 -2.41 5.28
C GLU A 145 19.35 -1.99 4.60
N ARG A 146 19.43 -2.11 3.28
CA ARG A 146 20.61 -1.70 2.50
C ARG A 146 20.89 -0.20 2.58
N GLN A 147 19.86 0.65 2.57
CA GLN A 147 20.04 2.12 2.50
C GLN A 147 20.04 2.79 3.87
N GLU A 148 19.33 2.23 4.85
CA GLU A 148 19.06 2.82 6.16
C GLU A 148 19.71 2.04 7.32
N GLY A 149 20.16 0.81 7.07
CA GLY A 149 20.77 -0.06 8.09
C GLY A 149 19.81 -0.48 9.19
N ASN A 150 18.49 -0.42 8.95
CA ASN A 150 17.46 -0.82 9.89
C ASN A 150 16.12 -1.15 9.20
N LEU A 151 15.25 -1.89 9.90
CA LEU A 151 13.88 -2.20 9.47
C LEU A 151 12.81 -1.39 10.23
N ARG A 152 13.06 -0.10 10.46
CA ARG A 152 12.09 0.79 11.10
C ARG A 152 10.85 0.99 10.23
N ARG A 153 9.69 1.05 10.89
CA ARG A 153 8.43 1.51 10.31
C ARG A 153 7.99 2.83 10.94
N VAL A 154 7.28 3.63 10.15
CA VAL A 154 6.76 4.94 10.52
C VAL A 154 5.26 4.92 10.33
N LEU A 155 4.49 5.29 11.36
CA LEU A 155 3.05 5.50 11.23
C LEU A 155 2.80 6.71 10.33
N LEU A 156 1.89 6.58 9.36
CA LEU A 156 1.56 7.68 8.44
C LEU A 156 1.08 8.93 9.17
N ARG A 157 0.38 8.76 10.30
CA ARG A 157 -0.10 9.86 11.13
C ARG A 157 1.02 10.65 11.79
N ASP A 158 2.04 9.96 12.31
CA ASP A 158 3.18 10.54 13.01
C ASP A 158 4.11 11.34 12.07
N MET A 159 3.81 11.36 10.77
CA MET A 159 4.54 12.17 9.79
C MET A 159 4.16 13.64 9.81
N PHE A 160 2.98 13.99 10.34
CA PHE A 160 2.52 15.37 10.47
C PHE A 160 3.14 16.02 11.70
N SER A 161 3.57 17.27 11.60
CA SER A 161 4.18 18.00 12.73
C SER A 161 3.21 18.27 13.89
N LYS A 162 1.91 18.03 13.70
CA LYS A 162 0.82 18.32 14.65
C LYS A 162 -0.02 17.08 14.99
N SER A 163 0.59 15.89 14.96
CA SER A 163 -0.07 14.59 15.19
C SER A 163 -0.51 14.35 16.63
#